data_AF-I2QRN5-F1
#
_entry.id   AF-I2QRN5-F1
#
_cell.length_a   1.000
_cell.length_b   1.000
_cell.length_c   1.000
_cell.angle_alpha   90.00
_cell.angle_beta   90.00
_cell.angle_gamma   90.00
#
_symmetry.space_group_name_H-M   'P 1'
#
loop_
_entity.id
_entity.type
_entity.pdbx_description
1 polymer ?
#
loop_
_entity_poly.entity_id
_entity_poly.type
_entity_poly.pdbx_seq_one_letter_code
_entity_poly.pdbx_strand_id
1 'polypeptide(L)'
;MGLFTKDIKTMNDLFVHQLQDIYYAEQQLTKALPKMADKATDPQLKQGFLTHLEETREHVKRLEEVFKMHGAQVKAVDCPAIDGIIEEADETAGEVADKAVLDAALINAAQAAEHYEIVRYGSLIAWAKQLGRNDCASMLAKTLEEEKATDKKLTTIAESKVNLRAAS
;
A
#
# COMPACT_ATOMS: atom_id res chain seq x y z
N MET A 1 7.41 -20.44 -15.46
CA MET A 1 8.53 -20.00 -14.60
C MET A 1 9.36 -19.04 -15.44
N GLY A 2 9.58 -17.82 -14.96
CA GLY A 2 10.39 -16.83 -15.67
C GLY A 2 11.86 -17.25 -15.71
N LEU A 3 12.59 -16.85 -16.75
CA LEU A 3 13.98 -17.25 -16.98
C LEU A 3 14.98 -16.77 -15.91
N PHE A 4 14.56 -15.84 -15.03
CA PHE A 4 15.43 -15.17 -14.05
C PHE A 4 14.88 -15.16 -12.61
N THR A 5 13.81 -15.90 -12.33
CA THR A 5 13.21 -15.96 -10.99
C THR A 5 13.74 -17.17 -10.23
N LYS A 6 14.26 -16.95 -9.01
CA LYS A 6 14.66 -18.05 -8.12
C LYS A 6 13.39 -18.76 -7.64
N ASP A 7 13.33 -20.09 -7.79
CA ASP A 7 12.16 -20.86 -7.38
C ASP A 7 11.89 -20.71 -5.87
N ILE A 8 10.61 -20.52 -5.52
CA ILE A 8 10.14 -20.56 -4.13
C ILE A 8 9.99 -22.02 -3.72
N LYS A 9 10.85 -22.49 -2.80
CA LYS A 9 10.86 -23.91 -2.35
C LYS A 9 10.51 -24.06 -0.88
N THR A 10 10.67 -23.01 -0.09
CA THR A 10 10.47 -23.01 1.36
C THR A 10 9.59 -21.84 1.79
N MET A 11 9.06 -21.90 3.02
CA MET A 11 8.36 -20.77 3.64
C MET A 11 9.26 -19.53 3.77
N ASN A 12 10.57 -19.73 3.95
CA ASN A 12 11.52 -18.63 3.98
C ASN A 12 11.65 -17.96 2.61
N ASP A 13 11.71 -18.76 1.53
CA ASP A 13 11.75 -18.21 0.16
C ASP A 13 10.47 -17.42 -0.14
N LEU A 14 9.30 -17.93 0.27
CA LEU A 14 8.03 -17.25 0.08
C LEU A 14 7.97 -15.95 0.88
N PHE A 15 8.40 -15.97 2.15
CA PHE A 15 8.47 -14.77 2.99
C PHE A 15 9.36 -13.70 2.35
N VAL A 16 10.58 -14.07 1.93
CA VAL A 16 11.51 -13.11 1.30
C VAL A 16 10.93 -12.60 -0.02
N HIS A 17 10.37 -13.46 -0.87
CA HIS A 17 9.74 -13.02 -2.11
C HIS A 17 8.61 -12.01 -1.86
N GLN A 18 7.73 -12.29 -0.90
CA GLN A 18 6.61 -11.40 -0.59
C GLN A 18 7.07 -10.11 0.12
N LEU A 19 8.20 -10.14 0.83
CA LEU A 19 8.83 -8.94 1.37
C LEU A 19 9.40 -8.04 0.23
N GLN A 20 9.94 -8.65 -0.83
CA GLN A 20 10.42 -7.94 -2.03
C GLN A 20 9.27 -7.34 -2.85
N ASP A 21 8.14 -8.05 -2.92
CA ASP A 21 6.92 -7.61 -3.59
C ASP A 21 6.28 -6.41 -2.89
N ILE A 22 6.06 -6.47 -1.57
CA ILE A 22 5.51 -5.33 -0.82
C ILE A 22 6.47 -4.13 -0.79
N TYR A 23 7.79 -4.36 -0.75
CA TYR A 23 8.78 -3.29 -0.86
C TYR A 23 8.69 -2.55 -2.20
N TYR A 24 8.45 -3.26 -3.29
CA TYR A 24 8.18 -2.62 -4.58
C TYR A 24 6.87 -1.81 -4.53
N ALA A 25 5.80 -2.37 -3.97
CA ALA A 25 4.50 -1.71 -3.89
C ALA A 25 4.58 -0.37 -3.16
N GLU A 26 5.22 -0.35 -1.99
CA GLU A 26 5.47 0.84 -1.20
C GLU A 26 6.25 1.91 -2.00
N GLN A 27 7.30 1.49 -2.73
CA GLN A 27 8.04 2.39 -3.61
C GLN A 27 7.19 2.97 -4.74
N GLN A 28 6.25 2.21 -5.30
CA GLN A 28 5.33 2.71 -6.32
C GLN A 28 4.31 3.69 -5.71
N LEU A 29 3.79 3.39 -4.52
CA LEU A 29 2.88 4.26 -3.79
C LEU A 29 3.51 5.61 -3.43
N THR A 30 4.80 5.65 -3.08
CA THR A 30 5.49 6.95 -2.87
C THR A 30 5.49 7.85 -4.12
N LYS A 31 5.31 7.28 -5.32
CA LYS A 31 5.20 8.03 -6.58
C LYS A 31 3.75 8.33 -6.97
N ALA A 32 2.80 7.48 -6.58
CA ALA A 32 1.38 7.63 -6.89
C ALA A 32 0.70 8.66 -5.96
N LEU A 33 0.99 8.61 -4.65
CA LEU A 33 0.34 9.46 -3.64
C LEU A 33 0.45 10.98 -3.91
N PRO A 34 1.60 11.53 -4.36
CA PRO A 34 1.66 12.93 -4.77
C PRO A 34 0.67 13.29 -5.88
N LYS A 35 0.50 12.40 -6.88
CA LYS A 35 -0.42 12.62 -7.99
C LYS A 35 -1.88 12.58 -7.52
N MET A 36 -2.21 11.66 -6.61
CA MET A 36 -3.54 11.58 -6.00
C MET A 36 -3.84 12.84 -5.18
N ALA A 37 -2.87 13.33 -4.39
CA ALA A 37 -2.98 14.57 -3.63
C ALA A 37 -3.17 15.81 -4.53
N ASP A 38 -2.56 15.83 -5.71
CA ASP A 38 -2.73 16.91 -6.68
C ASP A 38 -4.10 16.91 -7.38
N LYS A 39 -4.67 15.72 -7.60
CA LYS A 39 -6.02 15.56 -8.18
C LYS A 39 -7.14 15.80 -7.16
N ALA A 40 -6.90 15.50 -5.88
CA ALA A 40 -7.90 15.65 -4.83
C ALA A 40 -8.35 17.11 -4.66
N THR A 41 -9.67 17.31 -4.59
CA THR A 41 -10.28 18.64 -4.45
C THR A 41 -10.73 18.93 -3.02
N ASP A 42 -11.09 17.90 -2.26
CA ASP A 42 -11.35 18.01 -0.83
C ASP A 42 -10.02 18.21 -0.05
N PRO A 43 -9.89 19.29 0.75
CA PRO A 43 -8.66 19.57 1.49
C PRO A 43 -8.28 18.49 2.50
N GLN A 44 -9.27 17.81 3.10
CA GLN A 44 -9.02 16.74 4.06
C GLN A 44 -8.50 15.50 3.35
N LEU A 45 -9.07 15.16 2.19
CA LEU A 45 -8.58 14.07 1.35
C LEU A 45 -7.14 14.32 0.88
N LYS A 46 -6.88 15.52 0.34
CA LYS A 46 -5.54 15.92 -0.08
C LYS A 46 -4.51 15.80 1.06
N GLN A 47 -4.84 16.31 2.24
CA GLN A 47 -3.96 16.19 3.41
C GLN A 47 -3.80 14.74 3.88
N GLY A 48 -4.84 13.91 3.71
CA GLY A 48 -4.78 12.47 3.93
C GLY A 48 -3.69 11.81 3.09
N PHE A 49 -3.69 12.05 1.77
CA PHE A 49 -2.67 11.51 0.87
C PHE A 49 -1.25 12.00 1.17
N LEU A 50 -1.09 13.28 1.52
CA LEU A 50 0.23 13.82 1.89
C LEU A 50 0.75 13.24 3.22
N THR A 51 -0.15 13.00 4.18
CA THR A 51 0.20 12.33 5.43
C THR A 51 0.63 10.89 5.16
N HIS A 52 -0.18 10.18 4.37
CA HIS A 52 0.09 8.79 4.05
C HIS A 52 1.40 8.64 3.26
N LEU A 53 1.73 9.56 2.35
CA LEU A 53 3.03 9.59 1.66
C LEU A 53 4.23 9.60 2.62
N GLU A 54 4.16 10.35 3.72
CA GLU A 54 5.24 10.35 4.72
C GLU A 54 5.26 9.05 5.52
N GLU A 55 4.10 8.45 5.81
CA GLU A 55 3.97 7.11 6.41
C GLU A 55 4.58 6.04 5.49
N THR A 56 4.20 5.97 4.21
CA THR A 56 4.73 5.07 3.17
C THR A 56 6.25 5.18 3.05
N ARG A 57 6.82 6.39 3.10
CA ARG A 57 8.30 6.57 3.10
C ARG A 57 8.97 5.96 4.32
N GLU A 58 8.30 5.99 5.48
CA GLU A 58 8.77 5.32 6.68
C GLU A 58 8.58 3.80 6.59
N HIS A 59 7.51 3.32 5.95
CA HIS A 59 7.27 1.91 5.68
C HIS A 59 8.37 1.31 4.81
N VAL A 60 8.79 2.01 3.74
CA VAL A 60 9.94 1.63 2.92
C VAL A 60 11.20 1.42 3.76
N LYS A 61 11.53 2.36 4.66
CA LYS A 61 12.70 2.21 5.55
C LYS A 61 12.52 1.06 6.53
N ARG A 62 11.31 0.87 7.06
CA ARG A 62 10.98 -0.22 7.98
C ARG A 62 11.16 -1.57 7.31
N LEU A 63 10.79 -1.70 6.03
CA LEU A 63 11.04 -2.89 5.23
C LEU A 63 12.54 -3.13 5.01
N GLU A 64 13.34 -2.09 4.76
CA GLU A 64 14.80 -2.19 4.67
C GLU A 64 15.42 -2.70 5.98
N GLU A 65 14.91 -2.26 7.14
CA GLU A 65 15.29 -2.81 8.44
C GLU A 65 14.88 -4.27 8.58
N VAL A 66 13.66 -4.65 8.17
CA VAL A 66 13.20 -6.04 8.18
C VAL A 66 14.07 -6.94 7.29
N PHE A 67 14.47 -6.48 6.10
CA PHE A 67 15.43 -7.19 5.24
C PHE A 67 16.75 -7.44 5.97
N LYS A 68 17.31 -6.39 6.59
CA LYS A 68 18.56 -6.47 7.35
C LYS A 68 18.46 -7.40 8.54
N MET A 69 17.39 -7.30 9.33
CA MET A 69 17.10 -8.19 10.45
C MET A 69 17.00 -9.63 9.94
N HIS A 70 16.24 -9.86 8.87
CA HIS A 70 16.03 -11.17 8.28
C HIS A 70 17.33 -11.81 7.76
N GLY A 71 18.30 -10.99 7.32
CA GLY A 71 19.51 -11.43 6.64
C GLY A 71 19.32 -11.61 5.13
N ALA A 72 18.30 -10.97 4.55
CA ALA A 72 18.04 -10.96 3.12
C ALA A 72 18.54 -9.67 2.47
N GLN A 73 18.91 -9.76 1.19
CA GLN A 73 19.25 -8.59 0.39
C GLN A 73 17.99 -7.76 0.12
N VAL A 74 18.07 -6.45 0.39
CA VAL A 74 17.04 -5.48 -0.03
C VAL A 74 16.97 -5.51 -1.55
N LYS A 75 15.83 -5.90 -2.08
CA LYS A 75 15.57 -5.97 -3.51
C LYS A 75 14.08 -5.80 -3.74
N ALA A 76 13.71 -4.98 -4.71
CA ALA A 76 12.35 -4.93 -5.22
C ALA A 76 12.14 -6.04 -6.25
N VAL A 77 10.95 -6.65 -6.22
CA VAL A 77 10.44 -7.50 -7.31
C VAL A 77 9.15 -6.86 -7.77
N ASP A 78 9.00 -6.70 -9.09
CA ASP A 78 7.82 -6.11 -9.69
C ASP A 78 6.55 -6.77 -9.14
N CYS A 79 5.60 -5.92 -8.76
CA CYS A 79 4.33 -6.33 -8.19
C CYS A 79 3.20 -5.94 -9.17
N PRO A 80 2.74 -6.87 -10.03
CA PRO A 80 1.68 -6.55 -10.99
C PRO A 80 0.38 -6.10 -10.33
N ALA A 81 0.13 -6.51 -9.08
CA ALA A 81 -1.08 -6.16 -8.36
C ALA A 81 -1.14 -4.67 -8.02
N ILE A 82 -0.07 -4.10 -7.44
CA ILE A 82 -0.07 -2.68 -7.11
C ILE A 82 0.03 -1.80 -8.36
N ASP A 83 0.77 -2.25 -9.38
CA ASP A 83 0.83 -1.53 -10.65
C ASP A 83 -0.56 -1.47 -11.30
N GLY A 84 -1.31 -2.58 -11.28
CA GLY A 84 -2.69 -2.62 -11.77
C GLY A 84 -3.65 -1.73 -10.96
N ILE A 85 -3.53 -1.70 -9.62
CA ILE A 85 -4.35 -0.81 -8.77
C ILE A 85 -4.05 0.66 -9.11
N ILE A 86 -2.77 1.02 -9.30
CA ILE A 86 -2.36 2.38 -9.67
C ILE A 86 -2.85 2.74 -11.07
N GLU A 87 -2.76 1.81 -12.02
CA GLU A 87 -3.26 1.99 -13.39
C GLU A 87 -4.78 2.20 -13.41
N GLU A 88 -5.53 1.35 -12.71
CA GLU A 88 -6.99 1.48 -12.56
C GLU A 88 -7.38 2.84 -11.94
N ALA A 89 -6.62 3.29 -10.93
CA ALA A 89 -6.81 4.59 -10.30
C ALA A 89 -6.58 5.76 -11.28
N ASP A 90 -5.49 5.70 -12.05
CA ASP A 90 -5.13 6.72 -13.03
C ASP A 90 -6.16 6.77 -14.18
N GLU A 91 -6.62 5.61 -14.68
CA GLU A 91 -7.67 5.49 -15.70
C GLU A 91 -9.00 6.06 -15.21
N THR A 92 -9.50 5.56 -14.07
CA THR A 92 -10.78 6.00 -13.49
C THR A 92 -10.77 7.51 -13.23
N ALA A 93 -9.68 8.05 -12.66
CA ALA A 93 -9.55 9.48 -12.43
C ALA A 93 -9.50 10.31 -13.72
N GLY A 94 -9.10 9.72 -14.85
CA GLY A 94 -9.11 10.36 -16.17
C GLY A 94 -10.49 10.39 -16.83
N GLU A 95 -11.39 9.46 -16.46
CA GLU A 95 -12.75 9.36 -16.99
C GLU A 95 -13.77 10.22 -16.23
N VAL A 96 -13.44 10.62 -14.99
CA VAL A 96 -14.36 11.37 -14.14
C VAL A 96 -14.30 12.88 -14.43
N ALA A 97 -15.43 13.42 -14.90
CA ALA A 97 -15.56 14.85 -15.23
C ALA A 97 -15.96 15.73 -14.03
N ASP A 98 -16.69 15.19 -13.05
CA ASP A 98 -17.14 15.93 -11.87
C ASP A 98 -16.14 15.83 -10.71
N LYS A 99 -15.85 16.95 -10.05
CA LYS A 99 -14.84 17.02 -8.99
C LYS A 99 -15.24 16.25 -7.72
N ALA A 100 -16.51 16.23 -7.35
CA ALA A 100 -16.96 15.48 -6.19
C ALA A 100 -16.94 13.98 -6.46
N VAL A 101 -17.31 13.57 -7.67
CA VAL A 101 -17.15 12.17 -8.13
C VAL A 101 -15.67 11.78 -8.19
N LEU A 102 -14.78 12.70 -8.58
CA LEU A 102 -13.34 12.44 -8.64
C LEU A 102 -12.78 12.12 -7.26
N ASP A 103 -13.14 12.89 -6.23
CA ASP A 103 -12.70 12.61 -4.86
C ASP A 103 -13.22 11.25 -4.35
N ALA A 104 -14.45 10.85 -4.72
CA ALA A 104 -14.97 9.52 -4.38
C ALA A 104 -14.18 8.39 -5.09
N ALA A 105 -13.83 8.58 -6.36
CA ALA A 105 -12.99 7.65 -7.11
C ALA A 105 -11.57 7.54 -6.52
N LEU A 106 -10.97 8.67 -6.14
CA LEU A 106 -9.65 8.70 -5.50
C LEU A 106 -9.66 7.98 -4.15
N ILE A 107 -10.72 8.12 -3.35
CA ILE A 107 -10.85 7.38 -2.09
C ILE A 107 -10.96 5.88 -2.36
N ASN A 108 -11.81 5.47 -3.31
CA ASN A 108 -11.96 4.05 -3.65
C ASN A 108 -10.63 3.42 -4.09
N ALA A 109 -9.90 4.09 -4.98
CA ALA A 109 -8.57 3.66 -5.42
C ALA A 109 -7.58 3.52 -4.26
N ALA A 110 -7.55 4.51 -3.36
CA ALA A 110 -6.68 4.46 -2.19
C ALA A 110 -7.03 3.28 -1.28
N GLN A 111 -8.31 3.07 -0.97
CA GLN A 111 -8.75 1.93 -0.17
C GLN A 111 -8.41 0.58 -0.82
N ALA A 112 -8.46 0.48 -2.16
CA ALA A 112 -8.03 -0.73 -2.85
C ALA A 112 -6.53 -1.03 -2.61
N ALA A 113 -5.67 0.00 -2.62
CA ALA A 113 -4.27 -0.13 -2.25
C ALA A 113 -4.10 -0.51 -0.77
N GLU A 114 -4.78 0.17 0.16
CA GLU A 114 -4.72 -0.17 1.60
C GLU A 114 -5.10 -1.63 1.87
N HIS A 115 -6.19 -2.10 1.25
CA HIS A 115 -6.64 -3.48 1.42
C HIS A 115 -5.63 -4.50 0.85
N TYR A 116 -4.96 -4.16 -0.25
CA TYR A 116 -3.85 -4.96 -0.77
C TYR A 116 -2.72 -5.05 0.26
N GLU A 117 -2.30 -3.93 0.83
CA GLU A 117 -1.22 -3.87 1.81
C GLU A 117 -1.56 -4.57 3.12
N ILE A 118 -2.79 -4.39 3.63
CA ILE A 118 -3.31 -5.07 4.82
C ILE A 118 -3.22 -6.60 4.67
N VAL A 119 -3.57 -7.14 3.51
CA VAL A 119 -3.46 -8.58 3.22
C VAL A 119 -1.99 -9.03 3.21
N ARG A 120 -1.10 -8.27 2.56
CA ARG A 120 0.32 -8.59 2.45
C ARG A 120 1.03 -8.55 3.79
N TYR A 121 0.88 -7.46 4.54
CA TYR A 121 1.46 -7.31 5.87
C TYR A 121 0.90 -8.34 6.85
N GLY A 122 -0.41 -8.59 6.84
CA GLY A 122 -1.03 -9.63 7.67
C GLY A 122 -0.42 -11.02 7.42
N SER A 123 -0.20 -11.37 6.15
CA SER A 123 0.43 -12.64 5.75
C SER A 123 1.89 -12.71 6.18
N LEU A 124 2.68 -11.65 5.92
CA LEU A 124 4.09 -11.58 6.28
C LEU A 124 4.30 -11.67 7.81
N ILE A 125 3.44 -11.05 8.61
CA ILE A 125 3.48 -11.15 10.08
C ILE A 125 3.26 -12.58 10.54
N ALA A 126 2.26 -13.27 9.98
CA ALA A 126 1.97 -14.66 10.33
C ALA A 126 3.14 -15.59 9.97
N TRP A 127 3.71 -15.43 8.78
CA TRP A 127 4.86 -16.23 8.34
C TRP A 127 6.13 -15.91 9.13
N ALA A 128 6.39 -14.64 9.44
CA ALA A 128 7.51 -14.25 10.29
C ALA A 128 7.43 -14.95 11.66
N LYS A 129 6.24 -14.99 12.30
CA LYS A 129 6.04 -15.74 13.55
C LYS A 129 6.31 -17.24 13.37
N GLN A 130 5.81 -17.85 12.29
CA GLN A 130 6.03 -19.27 12.00
C GLN A 130 7.52 -19.60 11.79
N LEU A 131 8.29 -18.68 11.22
CA LEU A 131 9.74 -18.80 11.02
C LEU A 131 10.55 -18.44 12.29
N GLY A 132 9.91 -18.18 13.42
CA GLY A 132 10.58 -17.76 14.67
C GLY A 132 11.13 -16.33 14.65
N ARG A 133 10.73 -15.52 13.66
CA ARG A 133 11.17 -14.13 13.43
C ARG A 133 10.21 -13.13 14.05
N ASN A 134 10.01 -13.24 15.37
CA ASN A 134 9.13 -12.33 16.12
C ASN A 134 9.60 -10.87 16.06
N ASP A 135 10.90 -10.67 15.86
CA ASP A 135 11.55 -9.39 15.60
C ASP A 135 10.99 -8.73 14.33
N CYS A 136 10.98 -9.46 13.21
CA CYS A 136 10.43 -9.01 11.93
C CYS A 136 8.91 -8.81 12.02
N ALA A 137 8.21 -9.77 12.65
CA ALA A 137 6.76 -9.71 12.83
C ALA A 137 6.31 -8.44 13.58
N SER A 138 7.07 -8.03 14.60
CA SER A 138 6.75 -6.85 15.40
C SER A 138 6.95 -5.55 14.61
N MET A 139 7.93 -5.50 13.71
CA MET A 139 8.15 -4.35 12.84
C MET A 139 7.07 -4.23 11.78
N LEU A 140 6.75 -5.33 11.10
CA LEU A 140 5.68 -5.38 10.10
C LEU A 140 4.30 -5.07 10.69
N ALA A 141 4.06 -5.46 11.96
CA ALA A 141 2.82 -5.14 12.66
C ALA A 141 2.62 -3.64 12.88
N LYS A 142 3.69 -2.84 13.01
CA LYS A 142 3.56 -1.38 13.09
C LYS A 142 3.01 -0.81 11.78
N THR A 143 3.53 -1.27 10.65
CA THR A 143 3.03 -0.85 9.32
C THR A 143 1.58 -1.26 9.15
N LEU A 144 1.24 -2.52 9.46
CA LEU A 144 -0.14 -2.99 9.34
C LEU A 144 -1.16 -2.14 10.13
N GLU A 145 -0.79 -1.66 11.32
CA GLU A 145 -1.69 -0.81 12.11
C GLU A 145 -1.79 0.61 11.53
N GLU A 146 -0.73 1.11 10.90
CA GLU A 146 -0.75 2.38 10.16
C GLU A 146 -1.68 2.27 8.93
N GLU A 147 -1.60 1.19 8.12
CA GLU A 147 -2.49 1.00 6.95
C GLU A 147 -3.95 0.87 7.35
N LYS A 148 -4.25 0.07 8.38
CA LYS A 148 -5.62 -0.03 8.91
C LYS A 148 -6.14 1.32 9.39
N ALA A 149 -5.27 2.14 9.98
CA ALA A 149 -5.67 3.47 10.41
C ALA A 149 -5.93 4.39 9.21
N THR A 150 -5.15 4.27 8.14
CA THR A 150 -5.35 5.00 6.88
C THR A 150 -6.65 4.60 6.19
N ASP A 151 -6.91 3.31 5.99
CA ASP A 151 -8.18 2.83 5.43
C ASP A 151 -9.40 3.32 6.24
N LYS A 152 -9.32 3.27 7.58
CA LYS A 152 -10.38 3.77 8.44
C LYS A 152 -10.59 5.28 8.29
N LYS A 153 -9.51 6.07 8.15
CA LYS A 153 -9.60 7.51 7.88
C LYS A 153 -10.26 7.76 6.53
N LEU A 154 -9.88 7.02 5.49
CA LEU A 154 -10.46 7.11 4.15
C LEU A 154 -11.96 6.78 4.15
N THR A 155 -12.36 5.70 4.84
CA THR A 155 -13.77 5.35 5.06
C THR A 155 -14.54 6.50 5.71
N THR A 156 -13.97 7.12 6.75
CA THR A 156 -14.60 8.25 7.43
C THR A 156 -14.77 9.46 6.50
N ILE A 157 -13.79 9.74 5.64
CA ILE A 157 -13.87 10.82 4.65
C ILE A 157 -14.96 10.51 3.61
N ALA A 158 -14.99 9.28 3.09
CA ALA A 158 -16.00 8.80 2.15
C ALA A 158 -17.42 8.97 2.72
N GLU A 159 -17.68 8.49 3.93
CA GLU A 159 -19.01 8.51 4.55
C GLU A 159 -19.46 9.91 5.02
N SER A 160 -18.52 10.84 5.26
CA SER A 160 -18.84 12.13 5.86
C SER A 160 -19.47 13.13 4.89
N LYS A 161 -18.73 13.58 3.88
CA LYS A 161 -19.15 14.64 2.94
C LYS A 161 -18.80 14.32 1.50
N VAL A 162 -17.78 13.52 1.24
CA VAL A 162 -17.30 13.28 -0.14
C VAL A 162 -18.35 12.49 -0.91
N ASN A 163 -18.76 11.32 -0.44
CA ASN A 163 -19.76 10.53 -1.16
C ASN A 163 -21.15 11.19 -1.10
N LEU A 164 -21.47 11.92 -0.02
CA LEU A 164 -22.73 12.69 0.04
C LEU A 164 -22.78 13.83 -0.97
N ARG A 165 -21.66 14.47 -1.31
CA ARG A 165 -21.59 15.49 -2.38
C ARG A 165 -21.64 14.87 -3.76
N ALA A 166 -21.12 13.65 -3.92
CA ALA A 166 -21.18 12.89 -5.17
C ALA A 166 -22.55 12.26 -5.41
N ALA A 167 -23.34 12.01 -4.36
CA ALA A 167 -24.69 11.49 -4.45
C ALA A 167 -25.63 12.54 -5.05
N SER A 168 -26.14 12.26 -6.24
CA SER A 168 -27.20 13.03 -6.92
C SER A 168 -28.59 12.57 -6.52
#